data_AF-A0A2E2SVC7-F1
#
_entry.id   AF-A0A2E2SVC7-F1
#
_cell.length_a   1.000
_cell.length_b   1.000
_cell.length_c   1.000
_cell.angle_alpha   90.00
_cell.angle_beta   90.00
_cell.angle_gamma   90.00
#
_symmetry.space_group_name_H-M   'P 1'
#
loop_
_entity.id
_entity.type
_entity.pdbx_description
1 polymer ?
#
loop_
_entity_poly.entity_id
_entity_poly.type
_entity_poly.pdbx_seq_one_letter_code
_entity_poly.pdbx_strand_id
1 'polypeptide(L)'
;MENFKITTEAEKDECLMWISDLYKDVHGFRPRGYNWDAFSFQELTDFVNDLSDQADAEMERERRDAEDAAEFFNKRVQEVIDLGAEDRETALRWMLQGDMGDDKELDLYAVEYFTMMRGIDTTETGRNVEKELITIANENPTFFGIAA
;
A
#
# COMPACT_ATOMS: atom_id res chain seq x y z
N MET A 1 4.15 6.96 -22.29
CA MET A 1 3.81 8.32 -21.86
C MET A 1 4.45 9.29 -22.86
N GLU A 2 3.95 10.51 -23.07
CA GLU A 2 4.75 11.52 -23.79
C GLU A 2 5.93 11.92 -22.89
N ASN A 3 7.15 11.90 -23.42
CA ASN A 3 8.32 12.29 -22.63
C ASN A 3 8.21 13.75 -22.21
N PHE A 4 8.41 14.01 -20.91
CA PHE A 4 8.49 15.35 -20.35
C PHE A 4 9.63 16.10 -21.05
N LYS A 5 9.47 17.41 -21.26
CA LYS A 5 10.47 18.24 -21.93
C LYS A 5 10.51 19.63 -21.32
N ILE A 6 11.72 20.06 -20.96
CA ILE A 6 11.99 21.42 -20.49
C ILE A 6 12.61 22.21 -21.62
N THR A 7 12.03 23.36 -21.94
CA THR A 7 12.52 24.28 -22.98
C THR A 7 12.63 25.73 -22.49
N THR A 8 12.05 26.04 -21.34
CA THR A 8 12.02 27.37 -20.74
C THR A 8 12.41 27.33 -19.26
N GLU A 9 12.82 28.48 -18.72
CA GLU A 9 13.12 28.60 -17.28
C GLU A 9 11.88 28.37 -16.41
N ALA A 10 10.69 28.76 -16.86
CA ALA A 10 9.45 28.52 -16.10
C ALA A 10 9.16 27.02 -15.93
N GLU A 11 9.36 26.21 -16.98
CA GLU A 11 9.22 24.74 -16.93
C GLU A 11 10.31 24.11 -16.05
N LYS A 12 11.53 24.68 -16.05
CA LYS A 12 12.61 24.26 -15.15
C LYS A 12 12.22 24.52 -13.70
N ASP A 13 11.82 25.75 -13.36
CA ASP A 13 11.39 26.12 -12.01
C ASP A 13 10.24 25.23 -11.52
N GLU A 14 9.27 24.93 -12.39
CA GLU A 14 8.19 23.99 -12.09
C GLU A 14 8.72 22.60 -11.76
N CYS A 15 9.61 22.06 -12.60
CA CYS A 15 10.24 20.77 -12.37
C CYS A 15 10.96 20.70 -11.02
N LEU A 16 11.69 21.76 -10.65
CA LEU A 16 12.43 21.82 -9.39
C LEU A 16 11.53 21.75 -8.15
N MET A 17 10.25 22.14 -8.26
CA MET A 17 9.31 22.05 -7.14
C MET A 17 8.98 20.60 -6.75
N TRP A 18 9.01 19.65 -7.68
CA TRP A 18 8.53 18.27 -7.44
C TRP A 18 9.58 17.18 -7.71
N ILE A 19 10.68 17.46 -8.40
CA ILE A 19 11.73 16.45 -8.72
C ILE A 19 12.24 15.69 -7.50
N SER A 20 12.33 16.36 -6.35
CA SER A 20 12.79 15.73 -5.12
C SER A 20 11.75 14.79 -4.50
N ASP A 21 10.45 15.02 -4.73
CA ASP A 21 9.37 14.09 -4.36
C ASP A 21 9.43 12.85 -5.24
N LEU A 22 9.49 13.02 -6.55
CA LEU A 22 9.64 11.90 -7.48
C LEU A 22 10.86 11.03 -7.16
N TYR A 23 12.00 11.65 -6.81
CA TYR A 23 13.20 10.91 -6.41
C TYR A 23 12.96 10.10 -5.12
N LYS A 24 12.22 10.67 -4.17
CA LYS A 24 11.88 9.98 -2.93
C LYS A 24 10.93 8.80 -3.20
N ASP A 25 10.00 8.94 -4.12
CA ASP A 25 9.06 7.86 -4.46
C ASP A 25 9.80 6.66 -5.07
N VAL A 26 10.84 6.91 -5.89
CA VAL A 26 11.67 5.83 -6.47
C VAL A 26 12.68 5.24 -5.47
N HIS A 27 13.32 6.08 -4.64
CA HIS A 27 14.50 5.64 -3.85
C HIS A 27 14.26 5.57 -2.34
N GLY A 28 13.11 6.01 -1.84
CA GLY A 28 12.77 6.04 -0.41
C GLY A 28 13.42 7.17 0.41
N PHE A 29 14.24 8.04 -0.21
CA PHE A 29 14.86 9.18 0.46
C PHE A 29 14.99 10.38 -0.48
N ARG A 30 14.99 11.60 0.06
CA ARG A 30 15.20 12.83 -0.74
C ARG A 30 16.65 12.92 -1.23
N PRO A 31 16.89 13.37 -2.47
CA PRO A 31 18.23 13.47 -3.03
C PRO A 31 19.08 14.49 -2.26
N ARG A 32 20.38 14.22 -2.11
CA ARG A 32 21.34 15.12 -1.44
C ARG A 32 22.53 15.40 -2.36
N GLY A 33 23.03 16.64 -2.34
CA GLY A 33 24.25 17.02 -3.06
C GLY A 33 24.07 17.34 -4.55
N TYR A 34 22.85 17.34 -5.07
CA TYR A 34 22.56 17.84 -6.41
C TYR A 34 22.50 19.37 -6.42
N ASN A 35 23.13 19.97 -7.43
CA ASN A 35 22.98 21.39 -7.76
C ASN A 35 22.06 21.50 -8.99
N TRP A 36 20.75 21.43 -8.77
CA TRP A 36 19.76 21.41 -9.85
C TRP A 36 19.77 22.69 -10.70
N ASP A 37 20.12 23.83 -10.11
CA ASP A 37 20.24 25.10 -10.83
C ASP A 37 21.31 25.04 -11.92
N ALA A 38 22.37 24.24 -11.71
CA ALA A 38 23.46 24.06 -12.67
C ALA A 38 23.10 23.11 -13.83
N PHE A 39 22.00 22.36 -13.74
CA PHE A 39 21.57 21.49 -14.83
C PHE A 39 21.05 22.33 -16.01
N SER A 40 21.48 21.98 -17.22
CA SER A 40 20.83 22.45 -18.44
C SER A 40 19.42 21.87 -18.57
N PHE A 41 18.60 22.48 -19.42
CA PHE A 41 17.24 21.99 -19.68
C PHE A 41 17.25 20.53 -20.18
N GLN A 42 18.22 20.16 -21.01
CA GLN A 42 18.32 18.79 -21.53
C GLN A 42 18.72 17.81 -20.43
N GLU A 43 19.72 18.13 -19.60
CA GLU A 43 20.14 17.25 -18.50
C GLU A 43 19.02 17.02 -17.49
N LEU A 44 18.29 18.07 -17.13
CA LEU A 44 17.16 17.96 -16.22
C LEU A 44 16.00 17.17 -16.84
N THR A 45 15.74 17.38 -18.14
CA THR A 45 14.75 16.60 -18.90
C THR A 45 15.09 15.11 -18.91
N ASP A 46 16.34 14.77 -19.23
CA ASP A 46 16.78 13.37 -19.32
C ASP A 46 16.71 12.69 -17.94
N PHE A 47 17.16 13.39 -16.90
CA PHE A 47 17.08 12.90 -15.52
C PHE A 47 15.64 12.61 -15.09
N VAL A 48 14.73 13.53 -15.35
CA VAL A 48 13.32 13.41 -14.95
C VAL A 48 12.61 12.29 -15.70
N ASN A 49 12.87 12.15 -17.01
CA ASN A 49 12.28 11.07 -17.79
C ASN A 49 12.78 9.71 -17.32
N ASP A 50 14.10 9.55 -17.09
CA ASP A 50 14.65 8.31 -16.55
C ASP A 50 14.07 7.99 -15.17
N LEU A 51 13.92 8.99 -14.31
CA LEU A 51 13.34 8.82 -12.98
C LEU A 51 11.83 8.49 -13.05
N SER A 52 11.11 9.05 -14.03
CA SER A 52 9.70 8.73 -14.28
C SER A 52 9.53 7.29 -14.76
N ASP A 53 10.40 6.82 -15.66
CA ASP A 53 10.42 5.43 -16.11
C ASP A 53 10.70 4.46 -14.95
N GLN A 54 11.61 4.84 -14.03
CA GLN A 54 11.87 4.08 -12.81
C GLN A 54 10.66 4.07 -11.87
N ALA A 55 9.96 5.20 -11.70
CA ALA A 55 8.75 5.29 -10.90
C ALA A 55 7.62 4.43 -11.46
N ASP A 56 7.42 4.43 -12.78
CA ASP A 56 6.44 3.56 -13.45
C ASP A 56 6.77 2.07 -13.24
N ALA A 57 8.04 1.69 -13.33
CA ALA A 57 8.48 0.33 -13.07
C ALA A 57 8.30 -0.08 -11.59
N GLU A 58 8.54 0.84 -10.66
CA GLU A 58 8.30 0.66 -9.23
C GLU A 58 6.82 0.44 -8.93
N MET A 59 5.94 1.33 -9.41
CA MET A 59 4.49 1.23 -9.24
C MET A 59 3.93 -0.08 -9.78
N GLU A 60 4.39 -0.51 -10.97
CA GLU A 60 3.96 -1.79 -11.55
C GLU A 60 4.47 -2.98 -10.74
N ARG A 61 5.65 -2.90 -10.13
CA ARG A 61 6.14 -3.94 -9.23
C ARG A 61 5.30 -4.00 -7.96
N GLU A 62 5.07 -2.86 -7.30
CA GLU A 62 4.23 -2.80 -6.09
C GLU A 62 2.82 -3.34 -6.36
N ARG A 63 2.23 -3.02 -7.53
CA ARG A 63 0.93 -3.55 -7.95
C ARG A 63 0.95 -5.08 -8.05
N ARG A 64 1.99 -5.66 -8.65
CA ARG A 64 2.14 -7.12 -8.77
C ARG A 64 2.36 -7.78 -7.42
N ASP A 65 3.22 -7.20 -6.59
CA ASP A 65 3.49 -7.72 -5.23
C ASP A 65 2.19 -7.74 -4.40
N ALA A 66 1.35 -6.71 -4.53
CA ALA A 66 0.04 -6.65 -3.87
C ALA A 66 -0.96 -7.68 -4.43
N GLU A 67 -0.96 -7.93 -5.74
CA GLU A 67 -1.77 -8.97 -6.39
C GLU A 67 -1.36 -10.38 -5.92
N ASP A 68 -0.07 -10.68 -5.93
CA ASP A 68 0.48 -11.95 -5.42
C ASP A 68 0.16 -12.12 -3.93
N ALA A 69 0.26 -11.05 -3.14
CA ALA A 69 -0.13 -11.05 -1.73
C ALA A 69 -1.63 -11.34 -1.54
N ALA A 70 -2.49 -10.81 -2.41
CA ALA A 70 -3.92 -11.08 -2.37
C ALA A 70 -4.25 -12.55 -2.71
N GLU A 71 -3.57 -13.14 -3.70
CA GLU A 71 -3.71 -14.57 -4.01
C GLU A 71 -3.25 -15.43 -2.83
N PHE A 72 -2.08 -15.11 -2.27
CA PHE A 72 -1.54 -15.81 -1.11
C PHE A 72 -2.47 -15.69 0.10
N PHE A 73 -3.04 -14.51 0.35
CA PHE A 73 -3.99 -14.28 1.42
C PHE A 73 -5.24 -15.17 1.27
N ASN A 74 -5.85 -15.21 0.08
CA ASN A 74 -7.03 -16.04 -0.16
C ASN A 74 -6.72 -17.53 0.06
N LYS A 75 -5.53 -17.99 -0.33
CA LYS A 75 -5.07 -19.35 -0.01
C LYS A 75 -4.96 -19.57 1.50
N ARG A 76 -4.40 -18.61 2.24
CA ARG A 76 -4.30 -18.69 3.72
C ARG A 76 -5.67 -18.76 4.38
N VAL A 77 -6.66 -18.01 3.89
CA VAL A 77 -8.05 -18.09 4.36
C VAL A 77 -8.60 -19.51 4.14
N GLN A 78 -8.42 -20.07 2.95
CA GLN A 78 -8.85 -21.45 2.67
C GLN A 78 -8.16 -22.47 3.57
N GLU A 79 -6.85 -22.32 3.82
CA GLU A 79 -6.12 -23.22 4.73
C GLU A 79 -6.67 -23.17 6.16
N VAL A 80 -7.15 -22.02 6.64
CA VAL A 80 -7.79 -21.90 7.96
C VAL A 80 -9.16 -22.58 7.98
N ILE A 81 -9.93 -22.50 6.89
CA ILE A 81 -11.17 -23.26 6.69
C ILE A 81 -10.88 -24.77 6.74
N ASP A 82 -9.88 -25.23 5.99
CA ASP A 82 -9.50 -26.64 5.92
C ASP A 82 -9.01 -27.18 7.28
N LEU A 83 -8.48 -26.31 8.15
CA LEU A 83 -8.07 -26.63 9.52
C LEU A 83 -9.22 -26.64 10.53
N GLY A 84 -10.43 -26.23 10.14
CA GLY A 84 -11.64 -26.38 10.94
C GLY A 84 -12.48 -25.12 11.14
N ALA A 85 -12.16 -23.99 10.50
CA ALA A 85 -13.12 -22.88 10.46
C ALA A 85 -14.32 -23.27 9.58
N GLU A 86 -15.54 -23.01 10.06
CA GLU A 86 -16.77 -23.41 9.37
C GLU A 86 -16.95 -22.68 8.03
N ASP A 87 -16.56 -21.42 8.00
CA ASP A 87 -16.69 -20.53 6.84
C ASP A 87 -15.58 -19.46 6.82
N ARG A 88 -15.64 -18.62 5.78
CA ARG A 88 -14.72 -17.50 5.59
C ARG A 88 -14.79 -16.49 6.74
N GLU A 89 -15.98 -16.21 7.25
CA GLU A 89 -16.18 -15.28 8.35
C GLU A 89 -15.40 -15.74 9.60
N THR A 90 -15.58 -17.02 9.97
CA THR A 90 -14.89 -17.67 11.07
C THR A 90 -13.38 -17.70 10.84
N ALA A 91 -12.93 -17.98 9.61
CA ALA A 91 -11.52 -17.99 9.27
C ALA A 91 -10.87 -16.61 9.42
N LEU A 92 -11.50 -15.56 8.86
CA LEU A 92 -11.02 -14.18 8.98
C LEU A 92 -10.97 -13.72 10.43
N ARG A 93 -12.01 -14.05 11.21
CA ARG A 93 -12.06 -13.78 12.65
C ARG A 93 -10.91 -14.44 13.39
N TRP A 94 -10.65 -15.72 13.16
CA TRP A 94 -9.52 -16.44 13.80
C TRP A 94 -8.17 -15.88 13.41
N MET A 95 -7.98 -15.53 12.14
CA MET A 95 -6.73 -14.91 11.68
C MET A 95 -6.49 -13.58 12.38
N LEU A 96 -7.53 -12.74 12.52
CA LEU A 96 -7.43 -11.45 13.17
C LEU A 96 -7.19 -11.57 14.68
N GLN A 97 -7.88 -12.49 15.35
CA GLN A 97 -7.64 -12.83 16.76
C GLN A 97 -6.21 -13.34 16.98
N GLY A 98 -5.69 -14.16 16.06
CA GLY A 98 -4.31 -14.64 16.12
C GLY A 98 -3.26 -13.52 16.06
N ASP A 99 -3.54 -12.44 15.33
CA ASP A 99 -2.64 -11.28 15.23
C ASP A 99 -2.77 -10.33 16.42
N MET A 100 -4.00 -10.11 16.91
CA MET A 100 -4.31 -9.05 17.87
C MET A 100 -4.39 -9.53 19.33
N GLY A 101 -4.55 -10.84 19.55
CA GLY A 101 -4.81 -11.44 20.85
C GLY A 101 -6.29 -11.34 21.27
N ASP A 102 -6.66 -12.08 22.32
CA ASP A 102 -8.05 -12.20 22.79
C ASP A 102 -8.59 -10.91 23.46
N ASP A 103 -7.70 -9.98 23.84
CA ASP A 103 -8.01 -8.82 24.70
C ASP A 103 -8.16 -7.49 23.94
N LYS A 104 -8.08 -7.47 22.60
CA LYS A 104 -8.17 -6.23 21.82
C LYS A 104 -9.53 -6.09 21.15
N GLU A 105 -10.18 -4.96 21.40
CA GLU A 105 -11.32 -4.50 20.61
C GLU A 105 -10.92 -4.43 19.13
N LEU A 106 -11.76 -4.98 18.25
CA LEU A 106 -11.66 -4.74 16.81
C LEU A 106 -12.04 -3.30 16.52
N ASP A 107 -11.07 -2.40 16.66
CA ASP A 107 -11.19 -1.05 16.16
C ASP A 107 -10.77 -0.96 14.69
N LEU A 108 -11.02 0.19 14.07
CA LEU A 108 -10.65 0.43 12.67
C LEU A 108 -9.13 0.27 12.45
N TYR A 109 -8.31 0.61 13.45
CA TYR A 109 -6.86 0.45 13.37
C TYR A 109 -6.44 -1.02 13.31
N ALA A 110 -7.13 -1.92 14.01
CA ALA A 110 -6.88 -3.35 13.94
C ALA A 110 -7.10 -3.91 12.54
N VAL A 111 -8.16 -3.46 11.87
CA VAL A 111 -8.53 -3.93 10.53
C VAL A 111 -7.57 -3.39 9.47
N GLU A 112 -7.22 -2.11 9.53
CA GLU A 112 -6.22 -1.49 8.64
C GLU A 112 -4.85 -2.14 8.81
N TYR A 113 -4.42 -2.37 10.06
CA TYR A 113 -3.16 -3.04 10.35
C TYR A 113 -3.14 -4.48 9.82
N PHE A 114 -4.26 -5.20 9.95
CA PHE A 114 -4.39 -6.57 9.46
C PHE A 114 -4.16 -6.68 7.95
N THR A 115 -4.77 -5.79 7.16
CA THR A 115 -4.63 -5.78 5.70
C THR A 115 -3.25 -5.27 5.27
N MET A 116 -2.72 -4.24 5.92
CA MET A 116 -1.39 -3.68 5.66
C MET A 116 -0.28 -4.70 5.93
N MET A 117 -0.32 -5.42 7.04
CA MET A 117 0.68 -6.46 7.38
C MET A 117 0.70 -7.63 6.39
N ARG A 118 -0.33 -7.74 5.56
CA ARG A 118 -0.46 -8.75 4.51
C ARG A 118 -0.18 -8.18 3.12
N GLY A 119 0.07 -6.88 2.98
CA GLY A 119 0.31 -6.23 1.69
C GLY A 119 -0.90 -6.22 0.75
N ILE A 120 -2.12 -6.29 1.30
CA ILE A 120 -3.36 -6.35 0.50
C ILE A 120 -4.20 -5.07 0.59
N ASP A 121 -3.83 -4.11 1.42
CA ASP A 121 -4.59 -2.88 1.74
C ASP A 121 -4.92 -2.03 0.50
N THR A 122 -4.03 -1.98 -0.48
CA THR A 122 -4.24 -1.26 -1.75
C THR A 122 -5.11 -2.04 -2.77
N THR A 123 -5.36 -3.33 -2.52
CA THR A 123 -6.07 -4.23 -3.45
C THR A 123 -7.57 -4.22 -3.25
N GLU A 124 -8.32 -4.71 -4.24
CA GLU A 124 -9.77 -4.97 -4.07
C GLU A 124 -10.04 -6.02 -3.00
N THR A 125 -9.20 -7.06 -2.92
CA THR A 125 -9.26 -8.09 -1.86
C THR A 125 -9.17 -7.48 -0.48
N GLY A 126 -8.18 -6.60 -0.23
CA GLY A 126 -8.02 -5.95 1.08
C GLY A 126 -9.20 -5.07 1.44
N ARG A 127 -9.73 -4.26 0.51
CA ARG A 127 -10.92 -3.44 0.74
C ARG A 127 -12.17 -4.27 1.06
N ASN A 128 -12.30 -5.45 0.46
CA ASN A 128 -13.42 -6.35 0.76
C ASN A 128 -13.23 -7.00 2.14
N VAL A 129 -12.02 -7.48 2.45
CA VAL A 129 -11.67 -8.05 3.76
C VAL A 129 -11.89 -7.03 4.88
N GLU A 130 -11.51 -5.77 4.67
CA GLU A 130 -11.74 -4.69 5.64
C GLU A 130 -13.24 -4.56 5.97
N LYS A 131 -14.11 -4.52 4.95
CA LYS A 131 -15.56 -4.47 5.14
C LYS A 131 -16.11 -5.72 5.85
N GLU A 132 -15.59 -6.90 5.51
CA GLU A 132 -15.96 -8.16 6.16
C GLU A 132 -15.60 -8.11 7.65
N LEU A 133 -14.37 -7.70 7.98
CA LEU A 133 -13.89 -7.60 9.37
C LEU A 133 -14.62 -6.53 10.18
N ILE A 134 -14.94 -5.38 9.59
CA ILE A 134 -15.77 -4.34 10.24
C ILE A 134 -17.18 -4.87 10.53
N THR A 135 -17.77 -5.64 9.61
CA THR A 135 -19.07 -6.27 9.84
C THR A 135 -18.99 -7.26 11.01
N ILE A 136 -18.01 -8.16 11.00
CA ILE A 136 -17.77 -9.15 12.06
C ILE A 136 -17.62 -8.47 13.43
N ALA A 137 -16.86 -7.37 13.50
CA ALA A 137 -16.65 -6.60 14.71
C ALA A 137 -17.95 -6.02 15.27
N ASN A 138 -18.78 -5.43 14.40
CA ASN A 138 -20.04 -4.80 14.79
C ASN A 138 -21.11 -5.81 15.22
N GLU A 139 -21.14 -7.00 14.61
CA GLU A 139 -22.12 -8.05 14.92
C GLU A 139 -21.78 -8.83 16.19
N ASN A 140 -20.53 -8.77 16.67
CA ASN A 140 -20.05 -9.50 17.85
C ASN A 140 -19.40 -8.59 18.92
N PRO A 141 -20.10 -7.56 19.44
CA PRO A 141 -19.51 -6.55 20.33
C PRO A 141 -19.04 -7.14 21.68
N THR A 142 -19.66 -8.23 22.15
CA THR A 142 -19.33 -8.88 23.43
C THR A 142 -18.15 -9.85 23.34
N PHE A 143 -17.75 -10.28 22.14
CA PHE A 143 -16.54 -11.10 21.95
C PHE A 143 -15.24 -10.28 22.02
N PHE A 144 -15.37 -8.96 22.12
CA PHE A 144 -14.28 -7.98 22.12
C PHE A 144 -14.26 -7.10 23.38
N GLY A 145 -15.05 -7.41 24.40
CA GLY A 145 -15.00 -6.71 25.68
C GLY A 145 -15.87 -5.45 25.79
N ILE A 146 -16.73 -5.15 24.80
CA ILE A 146 -17.74 -4.09 24.96
C ILE A 146 -18.86 -4.65 25.85
N ALA A 147 -18.91 -4.17 27.10
CA ALA A 147 -20.03 -4.44 28.00
C ALA A 147 -21.34 -3.94 27.36
N ALA A 148 -22.37 -4.79 27.44
CA ALA A 148 -23.73 -4.49 27.01
C ALA A 148 -24.33 -3.24 27.68
#